data_AF-E4LGQ4-F1
#
_entry.id   AF-E4LGQ4-F1
#
_cell.length_a   1.000
_cell.length_b   1.000
_cell.length_c   1.000
_cell.angle_alpha   90.00
_cell.angle_beta   90.00
_cell.angle_gamma   90.00
#
_symmetry.space_group_name_H-M   'P 1'
#
loop_
_entity.id
_entity.type
_entity.pdbx_description
1 polymer ?
#
loop_
_entity_poly.entity_id
_entity_poly.type
_entity_poly.pdbx_seq_one_letter_code
_entity_poly.pdbx_strand_id
1 'polypeptide(L)'
;MDFEHMSEMDVAYHILMEKKEPVQYKELILAVIEAKHKPVQSLSAAISEIYTMMNMDSRFHYEGEGKWGLTEWVPPEVKRSSSRSVGTAKSGVTKETMRKKKLESIQN
;
A
#
# COMPACT_ATOMS: atom_id res chain seq x y z
N MET A 1 1.56 -24.29 9.27
CA MET A 1 0.68 -23.80 8.18
C MET A 1 1.50 -23.85 6.91
N ASP A 2 0.95 -24.36 5.81
CA ASP A 2 1.68 -24.49 4.55
C ASP A 2 1.54 -23.21 3.72
N PHE A 3 2.44 -22.26 3.93
CA PHE A 3 2.41 -20.95 3.27
C PHE A 3 3.01 -20.98 1.85
N GLU A 4 3.72 -22.06 1.47
CA GLU A 4 4.41 -22.15 0.18
C GLU A 4 3.41 -22.22 -0.99
N HIS A 5 2.25 -22.85 -0.75
CA HIS A 5 1.18 -23.04 -1.73
C HIS A 5 0.07 -21.98 -1.67
N MET A 6 0.08 -21.08 -0.69
CA MET A 6 -0.90 -20.00 -0.57
C MET A 6 -0.52 -18.80 -1.45
N SER A 7 -1.49 -17.94 -1.80
CA SER A 7 -1.17 -16.65 -2.42
C SER A 7 -0.53 -15.70 -1.41
N GLU A 8 0.26 -14.73 -1.87
CA GLU A 8 0.88 -13.69 -1.04
C GLU A 8 -0.18 -12.93 -0.22
N MET A 9 -1.36 -12.71 -0.80
CA MET A 9 -2.46 -12.04 -0.10
C MET A 9 -3.06 -12.91 0.99
N ASP A 10 -3.18 -14.22 0.77
CA ASP A 10 -3.70 -15.11 1.82
C ASP A 10 -2.73 -15.23 3.00
N VAL A 11 -1.42 -15.24 2.73
CA VAL A 11 -0.40 -15.16 3.78
C VAL A 11 -0.51 -13.83 4.54
N ALA A 12 -0.64 -12.70 3.84
CA ALA A 12 -0.81 -11.39 4.47
C ALA A 12 -2.07 -11.34 5.35
N TYR A 13 -3.19 -11.90 4.85
CA TYR A 13 -4.44 -12.02 5.59
C TYR A 13 -4.24 -12.86 6.87
N HIS A 14 -3.57 -14.00 6.78
CA HIS A 14 -3.27 -14.84 7.94
C HIS A 14 -2.39 -14.12 8.97
N ILE A 15 -1.35 -13.43 8.55
CA ILE A 15 -0.48 -12.66 9.46
C ILE A 15 -1.29 -11.60 10.22
N LEU A 16 -2.19 -10.88 9.53
CA LEU A 16 -3.06 -9.90 10.16
C LEU A 16 -4.06 -10.57 11.12
N MET A 17 -4.67 -11.70 10.73
CA MET A 17 -5.58 -12.47 11.58
C MET A 17 -4.91 -13.00 12.86
N GLU A 18 -3.65 -13.40 12.79
CA GLU A 18 -2.88 -13.85 13.94
C GLU A 18 -2.52 -12.69 14.87
N LYS A 19 -2.06 -11.56 14.31
CA LYS A 19 -1.68 -10.37 15.09
C LYS A 19 -2.88 -9.63 15.69
N LYS A 20 -4.03 -9.62 15.01
CA LYS A 20 -5.26 -8.91 15.39
C LYS A 20 -5.08 -7.41 15.59
N GLU A 21 -4.08 -6.82 14.94
CA GLU A 21 -3.80 -5.39 14.97
C GLU A 21 -3.26 -4.90 13.62
N PRO A 22 -3.42 -3.60 13.29
CA PRO A 22 -2.86 -3.03 12.07
C PRO A 22 -1.32 -3.04 12.06
N VAL A 23 -0.72 -3.51 10.98
CA VAL A 23 0.73 -3.69 10.83
C VAL A 23 1.30 -2.69 9.83
N GLN A 24 2.53 -2.23 10.06
CA GLN A 24 3.22 -1.35 9.13
C GLN A 24 3.42 -2.06 7.77
N TYR A 25 3.09 -1.42 6.65
CA TYR A 25 3.03 -2.06 5.33
C TYR A 25 4.34 -2.77 4.96
N LYS A 26 5.49 -2.14 5.27
CA LYS A 26 6.80 -2.68 4.95
C LYS A 26 7.08 -3.96 5.76
N GLU A 27 6.72 -3.96 7.03
CA GLU A 27 6.87 -5.13 7.91
C GLU A 27 5.96 -6.28 7.46
N LEU A 28 4.71 -5.97 7.10
CA LEU A 28 3.76 -6.95 6.61
C LEU A 28 4.26 -7.62 5.31
N ILE A 29 4.71 -6.84 4.33
CA ILE A 29 5.21 -7.36 3.06
C ILE A 29 6.46 -8.22 3.26
N LEU A 30 7.39 -7.79 4.13
CA LEU A 30 8.59 -8.57 4.43
C LEU A 30 8.25 -9.91 5.12
N ALA A 31 7.30 -9.90 6.06
CA ALA A 31 6.83 -11.12 6.71
C ALA A 31 6.17 -12.09 5.73
N VAL A 32 5.45 -11.59 4.71
CA VAL A 32 4.89 -12.43 3.63
C VAL A 32 6.01 -13.08 2.80
N ILE A 33 7.02 -12.33 2.42
CA ILE A 33 8.16 -12.84 1.62
C ILE A 33 8.91 -13.91 2.41
N GLU A 34 9.17 -13.66 3.70
CA GLU A 34 9.83 -14.60 4.61
C GLU A 34 9.01 -15.88 4.79
N ALA A 35 7.71 -15.77 5.07
CA ALA A 35 6.84 -16.91 5.29
C ALA A 35 6.73 -17.85 4.07
N LYS A 36 6.80 -17.30 2.85
CA LYS A 36 6.72 -18.10 1.62
C LYS A 36 8.02 -18.82 1.26
N HIS A 37 9.15 -18.46 1.87
CA HIS A 37 10.48 -19.03 1.58
C HIS A 37 10.85 -19.07 0.08
N LYS A 38 10.24 -18.21 -0.74
CA LYS A 38 10.48 -18.20 -2.19
C LYS A 38 11.75 -17.39 -2.49
N PRO A 39 12.69 -17.93 -3.27
CA PRO A 39 13.82 -17.15 -3.75
C PRO A 39 13.30 -16.01 -4.62
N VAL A 40 13.42 -14.78 -4.12
CA VAL A 40 13.08 -13.58 -4.87
C VAL A 40 14.30 -13.14 -5.67
N GLN A 41 14.16 -13.04 -7.00
CA GLN A 41 15.24 -12.53 -7.85
C GLN A 41 15.56 -11.06 -7.54
N SER A 42 14.55 -10.31 -7.12
CA SER A 42 14.68 -8.93 -6.65
C SER A 42 13.68 -8.65 -5.53
N LEU A 43 14.21 -8.26 -4.37
CA LEU A 43 13.40 -7.88 -3.22
C LEU A 43 12.50 -6.67 -3.53
N SER A 44 13.01 -5.69 -4.28
CA SER A 44 12.24 -4.50 -4.64
C SER A 44 11.09 -4.81 -5.59
N ALA A 45 11.28 -5.75 -6.53
CA ALA A 45 10.23 -6.22 -7.41
C ALA A 45 9.13 -6.95 -6.63
N ALA A 46 9.51 -7.88 -5.75
CA ALA A 46 8.57 -8.62 -4.90
C ALA A 46 7.76 -7.67 -3.98
N ILE A 47 8.41 -6.67 -3.37
CA ILE A 47 7.72 -5.66 -2.56
C ILE A 47 6.69 -4.90 -3.40
N SER A 48 7.06 -4.49 -4.62
CA SER A 48 6.19 -3.71 -5.49
C SER A 48 4.98 -4.51 -5.94
N GLU A 49 5.19 -5.77 -6.32
CA GLU A 49 4.13 -6.71 -6.72
C GLU A 49 3.13 -6.95 -5.58
N ILE A 50 3.63 -7.32 -4.40
CA ILE A 50 2.77 -7.57 -3.22
C ILE A 50 2.01 -6.29 -2.84
N TYR A 51 2.67 -5.13 -2.87
CA TYR A 51 2.01 -3.85 -2.60
C TYR A 51 0.88 -3.58 -3.60
N THR A 52 1.10 -3.79 -4.90
CA THR A 52 0.06 -3.61 -5.92
C THR A 52 -1.11 -4.56 -5.70
N MET A 53 -0.84 -5.84 -5.44
CA MET A 53 -1.88 -6.84 -5.18
C MET A 53 -2.70 -6.51 -3.92
N MET A 54 -2.03 -6.09 -2.84
CA MET A 54 -2.70 -5.70 -1.59
C MET A 54 -3.61 -4.49 -1.77
N ASN A 55 -3.21 -3.52 -2.61
CA ASN A 55 -4.06 -2.36 -2.93
C ASN A 55 -5.28 -2.73 -3.79
N MET A 56 -5.22 -3.83 -4.54
CA MET A 56 -6.33 -4.31 -5.36
C MET A 56 -7.27 -5.25 -4.60
N ASP A 57 -6.85 -5.77 -3.44
CA ASP A 57 -7.62 -6.72 -2.65
C ASP A 57 -8.47 -6.01 -1.59
N SER A 58 -9.79 -6.15 -1.71
CA SER A 58 -10.77 -5.50 -0.83
C SER A 58 -10.75 -5.95 0.62
N ARG A 59 -10.08 -7.07 0.94
CA ARG A 59 -9.95 -7.57 2.32
C ARG A 59 -9.06 -6.66 3.18
N PHE A 60 -8.17 -5.89 2.56
CA PHE A 60 -7.25 -5.01 3.27
C PHE A 60 -7.75 -3.56 3.29
N HIS A 61 -7.51 -2.91 4.42
CA HIS A 61 -7.85 -1.51 4.65
C HIS A 61 -6.63 -0.74 5.14
N TYR A 62 -6.46 0.48 4.65
CA TYR A 62 -5.43 1.40 5.11
C TYR A 62 -5.92 2.15 6.34
N GLU A 63 -5.28 1.92 7.49
CA GLU A 63 -5.69 2.48 8.78
C GLU A 63 -5.12 3.90 9.02
N GLY A 64 -4.14 4.33 8.22
CA GLY A 64 -3.37 5.55 8.46
C GLY A 64 -1.92 5.27 8.80
N GLU A 65 -1.07 6.28 8.66
CA GLU A 65 0.36 6.23 9.06
C GLU A 65 1.15 5.04 8.48
N GLY A 66 0.79 4.56 7.29
CA GLY A 66 1.46 3.40 6.68
C GLY A 66 1.03 2.05 7.25
N LYS A 67 0.01 1.99 8.12
CA LYS A 67 -0.52 0.75 8.70
C LYS A 67 -1.68 0.19 7.89
N TRP A 68 -1.74 -1.13 7.83
CA TRP A 68 -2.76 -1.89 7.12
C TRP A 68 -3.40 -2.90 8.06
N GLY A 69 -4.72 -3.00 7.98
CA GLY A 69 -5.54 -3.96 8.70
C GLY A 69 -6.54 -4.66 7.80
N LEU A 70 -7.44 -5.43 8.40
CA LEU A 70 -8.51 -6.11 7.67
C LEU A 70 -9.78 -5.26 7.67
N THR A 71 -10.47 -5.23 6.53
CA THR A 71 -11.77 -4.57 6.39
C THR A 71 -12.79 -5.14 7.38
N GLU A 72 -12.66 -6.42 7.76
CA GLU A 72 -13.52 -7.07 8.77
C GLU A 72 -13.40 -6.47 10.19
N TRP A 73 -12.30 -5.78 10.49
CA TRP A 73 -12.11 -5.10 11.78
C TRP A 73 -12.84 -3.77 11.84
N VAL A 74 -13.21 -3.22 10.69
CA VAL A 74 -13.92 -1.94 10.58
C VAL A 74 -15.41 -2.23 10.73
N PRO A 75 -16.09 -1.66 11.76
CA PRO A 75 -17.53 -1.79 11.88
C PRO A 75 -18.22 -1.34 10.60
N PRO A 76 -19.27 -2.03 10.12
CA PRO A 76 -19.98 -1.64 8.91
C PRO A 76 -20.46 -0.19 9.04
N GLU A 77 -19.84 0.69 8.26
CA GLU A 77 -20.10 2.12 8.32
C GLU A 77 -21.54 2.38 7.83
N VAL A 78 -22.37 3.02 8.65
CA VAL A 78 -23.68 3.53 8.22
C VAL A 78 -23.42 4.65 7.23
N LYS A 79 -23.31 4.29 5.95
CA LYS A 79 -23.21 5.16 4.76
C LYS A 79 -22.65 6.55 5.07
N ARG A 80 -21.36 6.65 5.39
CA ARG A 80 -20.62 7.89 5.14
C ARG A 80 -19.73 7.61 3.95
N SER A 81 -20.04 8.31 2.87
CA SER A 81 -19.30 8.29 1.62
C SER A 81 -17.89 8.85 1.88
N SER A 82 -16.96 8.02 2.34
CA SER A 82 -15.55 8.27 2.10
C SER A 82 -15.29 7.85 0.66
N SER A 83 -15.52 8.80 -0.25
CA SER A 83 -15.06 8.69 -1.63
C SER A 83 -13.57 8.38 -1.56
N ARG A 84 -13.19 7.14 -1.93
CA ARG A 84 -11.83 6.72 -2.16
C ARG A 84 -11.25 7.61 -3.26
N SER A 85 -10.73 8.77 -2.88
CA SER A 85 -9.81 9.51 -3.70
C SER A 85 -8.54 8.68 -3.74
N VAL A 86 -8.38 7.93 -4.85
CA VAL A 86 -7.05 7.51 -5.29
C VAL A 86 -6.31 8.82 -5.56
N GLY A 87 -5.69 9.35 -4.50
CA GLY A 87 -4.79 10.47 -4.57
C GLY A 87 -3.58 10.03 -5.35
N THR A 88 -3.68 10.08 -6.68
CA THR A 88 -2.52 10.39 -7.50
C THR A 88 -2.00 11.69 -6.92
N ALA A 89 -0.86 11.65 -6.25
CA ALA A 89 -0.15 12.85 -5.84
C ALA A 89 0.17 13.63 -7.13
N LYS A 90 -0.74 14.52 -7.54
CA LYS A 90 -0.49 15.55 -8.53
C LYS A 90 0.42 16.59 -7.86
N SER A 91 1.69 16.26 -7.67
CA SER A 91 2.75 17.26 -7.56
C SER A 91 3.02 17.85 -8.95
N GLY A 92 2.01 18.51 -9.53
CA GLY A 92 2.05 19.06 -10.88
C GLY A 92 1.74 20.56 -10.97
N VAL A 93 1.10 21.15 -9.95
CA VAL A 93 0.55 22.51 -10.09
C VAL A 93 1.50 23.62 -9.61
N THR A 94 2.51 23.33 -8.78
CA THR A 94 3.42 24.37 -8.26
C THR A 94 4.73 24.54 -9.04
N LYS A 95 5.06 23.63 -9.98
CA LYS A 95 6.35 23.68 -10.72
C LYS A 95 6.28 24.48 -12.03
N GLU A 96 5.09 24.71 -12.57
CA GLU A 96 4.91 25.40 -13.85
C GLU A 96 5.00 26.94 -13.70
N THR A 97 4.38 27.47 -12.64
CA THR A 97 4.42 28.91 -12.30
C THR A 97 5.83 29.38 -11.92
N MET A 98 6.64 28.53 -11.27
CA MET A 98 8.04 28.86 -10.97
C MET A 98 8.95 28.82 -12.21
N ARG A 99 8.67 27.97 -13.20
CA ARG A 99 9.46 27.90 -14.44
C ARG A 99 9.22 29.09 -15.35
N LYS A 100 7.97 29.57 -15.49
CA LYS A 100 7.68 30.78 -16.28
C LYS A 100 8.37 32.01 -15.69
N LYS A 101 8.31 32.19 -14.36
CA LYS A 101 8.90 33.35 -13.70
C LYS A 101 10.44 33.42 -13.81
N LYS A 102 11.12 32.27 -13.91
CA LYS A 102 12.58 32.22 -14.07
C LYS A 102 13.03 32.50 -15.51
N LEU A 103 12.20 32.20 -16.51
CA LEU A 103 12.52 32.47 -17.92
C LEU A 103 12.35 33.95 -18.28
N GLU A 104 11.34 34.63 -17.74
CA GLU A 104 11.12 36.07 -17.97
C GLU A 104 12.23 36.94 -17.36
N SER A 105 12.85 36.51 -16.25
CA SER A 105 13.96 37.25 -15.62
C SER A 105 15.29 37.16 -16.36
N ILE A 106 15.43 36.28 -17.36
CA ILE A 106 16.68 36.10 -18.12
C ILE A 106 16.67 36.96 -19.40
N GLN A 107 15.52 37.52 -19.79
CA GLN A 107 15.35 38.29 -21.02
C GLN A 107 15.21 39.81 -20.82
N ASN A 108 15.47 40.33 -19.61
CA ASN A 108 15.56 41.78 -19.34
C ASN A 108 16.93 42.15 -18.79
#